data_AF-A0A961QSV7-F1
#
_entry.id   AF-A0A961QSV7-F1
#
_cell.length_a   1.000
_cell.length_b   1.000
_cell.length_c   1.000
_cell.angle_alpha   90.00
_cell.angle_beta   90.00
_cell.angle_gamma   90.00
#
_symmetry.space_group_name_H-M   'P 1'
#
loop_
_entity.id
_entity.type
_entity.pdbx_description
1 polymer ?
#
loop_
_entity_poly.entity_id
_entity_poly.type
_entity_poly.pdbx_seq_one_letter_code
_entity_poly.pdbx_strand_id
1 'polypeptide(L)' 'SGAGKSTVFNLLPRLYDPTEGRILIDGIDIRDLTLASLRDQIAVVSQESILLS' A
#
# COMPACT_ATOMS: atom_id res chain seq x y z
N SER A 1 13.78 12.06 -3.47
CA SER A 1 13.07 13.28 -3.01
C SER A 1 12.33 12.96 -1.72
N GLY A 2 12.90 13.33 -0.56
CA GLY A 2 12.48 12.86 0.77
C GLY A 2 11.13 13.36 1.31
N ALA A 3 10.20 13.73 0.43
CA ALA A 3 8.89 14.27 0.80
C ALA A 3 7.87 13.20 1.27
N GLY A 4 8.32 12.00 1.67
CA GLY A 4 7.45 10.94 2.23
C GLY A 4 6.57 10.18 1.24
N LYS A 5 6.66 10.45 -0.07
CA LYS A 5 5.85 9.75 -1.10
C LYS A 5 5.98 8.23 -1.01
N SER A 6 7.21 7.72 -0.92
CA SER A 6 7.46 6.28 -0.77
C SER A 6 6.84 5.72 0.52
N THR A 7 6.86 6.48 1.61
CA THR A 7 6.22 6.09 2.87
C THR A 7 4.71 5.92 2.69
N VAL A 8 4.04 6.89 2.04
CA VAL A 8 2.60 6.81 1.77
C VAL A 8 2.27 5.61 0.87
N PHE A 9 3.06 5.38 -0.18
CA PHE A 9 2.86 4.22 -1.05
C PHE A 9 2.99 2.90 -0.32
N ASN A 10 3.85 2.80 0.69
CA ASN A 10 4.03 1.58 1.48
C ASN A 10 2.91 1.31 2.49
N LEU A 11 2.12 2.32 2.87
CA LEU A 11 0.98 2.14 3.77
C LEU A 11 -0.21 1.46 3.05
N LEU A 12 -0.40 1.72 1.75
CA LEU A 12 -1.53 1.19 0.97
C LEU A 12 -1.56 -0.35 0.86
N PRO A 13 -0.48 -1.05 0.46
CA PRO A 13 -0.42 -2.52 0.48
C PRO A 13 -0.15 -3.08 1.88
N ARG A 14 -0.21 -2.21 2.90
CA ARG A 14 0.06 -2.50 4.31
C ARG A 14 1.40 -3.22 4.49
N LEU A 15 2.45 -2.66 3.88
CA LEU A 15 3.84 -3.00 4.21
C LEU A 15 4.21 -2.42 5.59
N TYR A 16 3.54 -1.33 5.97
CA TYR A 16 3.50 -0.78 7.31
C TYR A 16 2.05 -0.44 7.68
N ASP A 17 1.73 -0.50 8.97
CA ASP A 17 0.47 0.01 9.50
C ASP A 17 0.58 1.52 9.80
N PRO A 18 -0.50 2.30 9.64
CA PRO A 18 -0.51 3.70 10.04
C PRO A 18 -0.39 3.81 11.57
N THR A 19 0.54 4.63 12.05
CA THR A 19 0.71 4.90 13.49
C THR A 19 -0.51 5.58 14.08
N GLU A 20 -1.12 6.50 13.33
CA GLU A 20 -2.32 7.24 13.72
C GLU A 20 -3.26 7.41 12.52
N GLY A 21 -4.54 7.64 12.81
CA GLY A 21 -5.59 7.76 11.79
C GLY A 21 -6.02 6.42 11.19
N ARG A 22 -6.55 6.49 9.96
CA ARG A 22 -7.05 5.32 9.23
C ARG A 22 -6.98 5.53 7.72
N ILE A 23 -6.78 4.44 7.00
CA ILE A 23 -6.90 4.36 5.54
C ILE A 23 -8.14 3.52 5.27
N LEU A 24 -9.06 4.07 4.50
CA LEU A 24 -10.32 3.41 4.16
C LEU A 24 -10.33 3.03 2.68
N ILE A 25 -10.77 1.81 2.39
CA ILE A 25 -11.16 1.36 1.06
C ILE A 25 -12.64 1.01 1.15
N ASP A 26 -13.48 1.71 0.37
CA ASP A 26 -14.95 1.56 0.41
C ASP A 26 -15.56 1.72 1.81
N GLY A 27 -14.94 2.56 2.65
CA GLY A 27 -15.38 2.82 4.02
C GLY A 27 -14.90 1.79 5.05
N ILE A 28 -14.20 0.73 4.63
CA ILE A 28 -13.63 -0.31 5.50
C ILE A 28 -12.16 0.05 5.80
N ASP A 29 -11.75 -0.03 7.07
CA ASP A 29 -10.35 0.18 7.43
C ASP A 29 -9.50 -0.96 6.84
N ILE A 30 -8.39 -0.63 6.19
CA ILE A 30 -7.49 -1.64 5.61
C ILE A 30 -6.93 -2.63 6.65
N ARG A 31 -6.97 -2.27 7.94
CA ARG A 31 -6.59 -3.16 9.05
C ARG A 31 -7.61 -4.26 9.32
N ASP A 32 -8.87 -4.06 8.91
CA ASP A 32 -9.96 -5.04 9.05
C ASP A 32 -10.01 -6.05 7.88
N LEU A 33 -9.24 -5.80 6.82
CA LEU A 33 -9.09 -6.71 5.67
C LEU A 33 -7.97 -7.72 5.91
N THR A 34 -8.09 -8.90 5.31
CA THR A 34 -6.94 -9.82 5.22
C THR A 34 -5.88 -9.23 4.31
N LEU A 35 -4.59 -9.49 4.60
CA LEU A 35 -3.50 -9.02 3.74
C LEU A 35 -3.62 -9.55 2.31
N ALA A 36 -4.10 -10.79 2.13
CA ALA A 36 -4.34 -11.37 0.81
C ALA A 36 -5.40 -10.58 0.04
N SER A 37 -6.61 -10.43 0.61
CA SER A 37 -7.70 -9.68 -0.03
C SER A 37 -7.35 -8.22 -0.31
N LEU A 38 -6.57 -7.57 0.58
CA LEU A 38 -6.13 -6.19 0.37
C LEU A 38 -5.14 -6.10 -0.80
N ARG A 39 -4.15 -7.00 -0.85
CA ARG A 39 -3.10 -6.98 -1.87
C ARG A 39 -3.59 -7.45 -3.24
N ASP A 40 -4.59 -8.32 -3.29
CA ASP A 40 -5.24 -8.73 -4.55
C ASP A 40 -5.93 -7.55 -5.26
N GLN A 41 -6.26 -6.47 -4.54
CA GLN A 41 -6.85 -5.26 -5.10
C GLN A 41 -5.81 -4.18 -5.48
N ILE A 42 -4.51 -4.43 -5.26
CA ILE A 42 -3.45 -3.44 -5.43
C ILE A 42 -2.36 -3.97 -6.36
N ALA A 43 -2.18 -3.31 -7.51
CA ALA A 43 -1.01 -3.51 -8.37
C ALA A 43 0.02 -2.40 -8.14
N VAL A 44 1.29 -2.78 -7.92
CA VAL A 44 2.40 -1.85 -7.76
C VAL A 44 3.21 -1.83 -9.05
N VAL A 45 3.37 -0.63 -9.64
CA VAL A 45 4.23 -0.42 -10.82
C VAL A 45 5.48 0.31 -10.37
N SER A 46 6.65 -0.31 -10.58
CA SER A 46 7.94 0.28 -10.23
C SER A 46 8.31 1.42 -11.18
N GLN A 47 8.99 2.44 -10.67
CA GLN A 47 9.52 3.54 -11.50
C GLN A 47 10.65 3.07 -12.41
N GLU A 48 11.41 2.07 -11.98
CA GLU A 48 12.40 1.38 -12.80
C GLU A 48 11.75 0.17 -13.46
N SER A 49 11.91 0.03 -14.78
CA SER A 49 11.41 -1.12 -15.52
C SER A 49 12.15 -2.38 -15.09
N ILE A 50 11.42 -3.34 -14.54
CA ILE A 50 11.96 -4.67 -14.24
C ILE A 50 11.94 -5.46 -15.55
N LEU A 51 13.11 -5.69 -16.14
CA LEU A 51 13.27 -6.66 -17.22
C LEU A 51 13.48 -8.04 -16.56
N LEU A 52 12.55 -8.97 -16.78
CA LEU A 52 12.73 -10.37 -16.42
C LEU A 52 13.28 -11.11 -17.65
N SER A 53 14.49 -11.65 -17.55
CA SER A 53 15.14 -12.48 -18.59
C SER A 53 14.89 -13.95 -18.36
#